data_AF-A0A932Z058-F1
#
_entry.id   AF-A0A932Z058-F1
#
_cell.length_a   1.000
_cell.length_b   1.000
_cell.length_c   1.000
_cell.angle_alpha   90.00
_cell.angle_beta   90.00
_cell.angle_gamma   90.00
#
_symmetry.space_group_name_H-M   'P 1'
#
loop_
_entity.id
_entity.type
_entity.pdbx_description
1 polymer ?
#
loop_
_entity_poly.entity_id
_entity_poly.type
_entity_poly.pdbx_seq_one_letter_code
_entity_poly.pdbx_strand_id
1 'polypeptide(L)'
;MEIDERIRDAVRHTEILRAPKQSLYTFGSSTIHYYLVTEPAYSELVRSSPETVIREGRVIAERPKIVTPYYLSRFEGFSLEARRYFEEFAEEHGAGVRGLFYTYKNEFKELNIVSDN
;
A
#
# COMPACT_ATOMS: atom_id res chain seq x y z
N MET A 1 10.80 11.73 11.07
CA MET A 1 10.85 11.72 12.55
C MET A 1 9.45 11.73 13.16
N GLU A 2 8.64 12.80 13.04
CA GLU A 2 7.25 12.82 13.57
C GLU A 2 6.32 11.78 12.91
N ILE A 3 6.43 11.59 11.59
CA ILE A 3 5.67 10.58 10.84
C ILE A 3 6.04 9.16 11.28
N ASP A 4 7.33 8.91 11.56
CA ASP A 4 7.82 7.58 11.95
C ASP A 4 7.30 7.17 13.33
N GLU A 5 7.19 8.13 14.26
CA GLU A 5 6.59 7.93 15.58
C GLU A 5 5.10 7.63 15.47
N ARG A 6 4.35 8.41 14.67
CA ARG A 6 2.92 8.17 14.43
C ARG A 6 2.65 6.79 13.81
N ILE A 7 3.47 6.36 12.85
CA ILE A 7 3.37 5.02 12.27
C ILE A 7 3.64 3.95 13.32
N ARG A 8 4.69 4.13 14.13
CA ARG A 8 5.03 3.19 15.21
C ARG A 8 3.89 3.06 16.22
N ASP A 9 3.28 4.17 16.61
CA ASP A 9 2.16 4.15 17.54
C ASP A 9 0.92 3.49 16.91
N ALA A 10 0.61 3.77 15.64
CA ALA A 10 -0.46 3.08 14.94
C ALA A 10 -0.23 1.55 14.91
N VAL A 11 0.99 1.10 14.61
CA VAL A 11 1.35 -0.32 14.61
C VAL A 11 1.20 -0.95 16.00
N ARG A 12 1.61 -0.24 17.07
CA ARG A 12 1.49 -0.72 18.45
C ARG A 12 0.05 -0.90 18.91
N HIS A 13 -0.85 -0.05 18.44
CA HIS A 13 -2.28 -0.07 18.79
C HIS A 13 -3.14 -0.86 17.78
N THR A 14 -2.54 -1.47 16.77
CA THR A 14 -3.27 -2.30 15.80
C THR A 14 -3.16 -3.77 16.18
N GLU A 15 -4.30 -4.42 16.39
CA GLU A 15 -4.37 -5.85 16.64
C GLU A 15 -4.85 -6.63 15.39
N ILE A 16 -4.25 -7.79 15.14
CA ILE A 16 -4.65 -8.69 14.05
C ILE A 16 -5.67 -9.70 14.59
N LEU A 17 -6.96 -9.41 14.37
CA LEU A 17 -8.05 -10.30 14.80
C LEU A 17 -8.16 -11.58 13.93
N ARG A 18 -7.86 -11.45 12.64
CA ARG A 18 -7.88 -12.58 11.69
C ARG A 18 -6.66 -12.48 10.78
N ALA A 19 -5.73 -13.42 10.94
CA ALA A 19 -4.60 -13.55 10.04
C ALA A 19 -5.05 -14.01 8.64
N PRO A 20 -4.35 -13.59 7.57
CA PRO A 20 -4.61 -14.12 6.23
C PRO A 20 -4.33 -15.62 6.19
N LYS A 21 -5.20 -16.38 5.51
CA LYS A 21 -5.04 -17.84 5.37
C LYS A 21 -3.84 -18.23 4.50
N GLN A 22 -3.40 -17.33 3.64
CA GLN A 22 -2.32 -17.56 2.70
C GLN A 22 -1.19 -16.56 2.96
N SER A 23 0.05 -17.04 2.91
CA SER A 23 1.24 -16.19 2.90
C SER A 23 1.38 -15.45 1.56
N LEU A 24 2.19 -14.38 1.57
CA LEU A 24 2.59 -13.67 0.36
C LEU A 24 3.26 -14.63 -0.63
N TYR A 25 2.85 -14.58 -1.89
CA TYR A 25 3.51 -15.30 -2.99
C TYR A 25 4.91 -14.73 -3.22
N THR A 26 5.90 -15.61 -3.30
CA THR A 26 7.30 -15.20 -3.60
C THR A 26 7.50 -14.79 -5.06
N PHE A 27 6.79 -15.44 -5.99
CA PHE A 27 6.95 -15.24 -7.44
C PHE A 27 5.62 -14.96 -8.17
N GLY A 28 4.52 -14.80 -7.44
CA GLY A 28 3.19 -14.50 -7.95
C GLY A 28 2.69 -13.16 -7.45
N SER A 29 1.56 -12.70 -7.98
CA SER A 29 0.86 -11.55 -7.42
C SER A 29 0.15 -12.00 -6.13
N SER A 30 0.28 -11.20 -5.06
CA SER A 30 -0.38 -11.44 -3.79
C SER A 30 -1.53 -10.46 -3.63
N THR A 31 -2.75 -10.96 -3.55
CA THR A 31 -3.94 -10.16 -3.25
C THR A 31 -4.47 -10.52 -1.87
N ILE A 32 -4.42 -9.58 -0.94
CA ILE A 32 -4.91 -9.74 0.42
C ILE A 32 -6.18 -8.89 0.57
N HIS A 33 -7.30 -9.56 0.84
CA HIS A 33 -8.52 -8.90 1.27
C HIS A 33 -8.44 -8.59 2.76
N TYR A 34 -8.76 -7.37 3.14
CA TYR A 34 -8.74 -6.94 4.53
C TYR A 34 -10.02 -6.24 4.95
N TYR A 35 -10.30 -6.35 6.24
CA TYR A 35 -11.26 -5.54 6.96
C TYR A 35 -10.50 -4.79 8.04
N LEU A 36 -10.66 -3.47 8.08
CA LEU A 36 -10.11 -2.63 9.14
C LEU A 36 -11.26 -2.10 9.98
N VAL A 37 -11.23 -2.39 11.27
CA VAL A 37 -12.24 -2.00 12.25
C VAL A 37 -11.66 -0.89 13.11
N THR A 38 -12.32 0.26 13.15
CA THR A 38 -11.90 1.42 13.97
C THR A 38 -13.09 2.10 14.61
N GLU A 39 -12.83 2.92 15.62
CA GLU A 39 -13.82 3.88 16.11
C GLU A 39 -13.94 5.08 15.15
N PRO A 40 -15.12 5.72 15.04
CA PRO A 40 -15.26 6.97 14.31
C PRO A 40 -14.49 8.10 14.98
N ALA A 41 -13.87 8.99 14.20
CA ALA A 41 -13.09 10.11 14.73
C ALA A 41 -13.93 11.13 15.55
N TYR A 42 -15.25 11.09 15.43
CA TYR A 42 -16.18 11.95 16.17
C TYR A 42 -16.76 11.28 17.43
N SER A 43 -16.31 10.08 17.79
CA SER A 43 -16.80 9.33 18.96
C SER A 43 -16.72 10.15 20.26
N GLU A 44 -15.68 10.98 20.40
CA GLU A 44 -15.50 11.86 21.58
C GLU A 44 -16.47 13.06 21.59
N LEU A 45 -16.96 13.48 20.43
CA LEU A 45 -17.84 14.65 20.26
C LEU A 45 -19.31 14.29 20.38
N VAL A 46 -19.67 13.06 20.00
CA VAL A 46 -21.05 12.58 19.97
C VAL A 46 -21.18 11.39 20.92
N ARG A 47 -21.73 11.64 22.11
CA ARG A 47 -22.06 10.59 23.11
C ARG A 47 -23.33 9.82 22.71
N SER A 48 -23.37 9.32 21.48
CA SER A 48 -24.39 8.40 20.98
C SER A 48 -24.03 6.96 21.37
N SER A 49 -24.84 5.99 20.95
CA SER A 49 -24.49 4.56 21.02
C SER A 49 -23.12 4.29 20.39
N PRO A 50 -22.37 3.28 20.87
CA PRO A 50 -21.07 2.94 20.31
C PRO A 50 -21.23 2.59 18.83
N GLU A 51 -20.50 3.32 17.99
CA GLU A 51 -20.43 3.12 16.55
C GLU A 51 -19.07 2.54 16.17
N THR A 52 -19.08 1.66 15.19
CA THR A 52 -17.89 1.00 14.64
C THR A 52 -17.79 1.26 13.14
N VAL A 53 -16.63 1.72 12.70
CA VAL A 53 -16.32 1.93 11.28
C VAL A 53 -15.59 0.70 10.74
N ILE A 54 -16.16 0.09 9.71
CA ILE A 54 -15.58 -1.04 9.00
C ILE A 54 -15.16 -0.57 7.61
N ARG A 55 -13.86 -0.64 7.32
CA ARG A 55 -13.30 -0.37 5.98
C ARG A 55 -12.94 -1.70 5.32
N GLU A 56 -13.47 -1.94 4.13
CA GLU A 56 -13.10 -3.07 3.30
C GLU A 56 -12.19 -2.61 2.16
N GLY A 57 -11.15 -3.40 1.90
CA GLY A 57 -10.28 -3.16 0.76
C GLY A 57 -9.46 -4.38 0.39
N ARG A 58 -8.63 -4.19 -0.63
CA ARG A 58 -7.66 -5.18 -1.09
C ARG A 58 -6.30 -4.55 -1.24
N VAL A 59 -5.30 -5.25 -0.76
CA VAL A 59 -3.89 -4.96 -1.02
C VAL A 59 -3.42 -5.88 -2.12
N ILE A 60 -2.87 -5.32 -3.19
CA ILE A 60 -2.31 -6.05 -4.32
C ILE A 60 -0.81 -5.76 -4.37
N ALA A 61 -0.05 -6.83 -4.28
CA ALA A 61 1.39 -6.86 -4.37
C ALA A 61 1.77 -7.64 -5.63
N GLU A 62 2.14 -6.91 -6.69
CA GLU A 62 2.41 -7.53 -7.99
C GLU A 62 3.72 -8.33 -7.99
N ARG A 63 3.80 -9.29 -8.91
CA ARG A 63 5.03 -10.07 -9.09
C ARG A 63 6.20 -9.12 -9.42
N PRO A 64 7.34 -9.19 -8.70
CA PRO A 64 8.52 -8.41 -9.03
C PRO A 64 9.02 -8.72 -10.46
N LYS A 65 9.39 -7.67 -11.20
CA LYS A 65 9.91 -7.76 -12.57
C LYS A 65 11.33 -7.24 -12.63
N ILE A 66 12.20 -7.92 -13.37
CA ILE A 66 13.50 -7.37 -13.72
C ILE A 66 13.31 -6.49 -14.94
N VAL A 67 13.66 -5.22 -14.82
CA VAL A 67 13.46 -4.21 -15.86
C VAL A 67 14.78 -3.53 -16.19
N THR A 68 14.86 -2.90 -17.35
CA THR A 68 15.98 -2.04 -17.73
C THR A 68 15.63 -0.57 -17.49
N PRO A 69 16.62 0.33 -17.33
CA PRO A 69 16.39 1.77 -17.26
C PRO A 69 15.57 2.30 -18.43
N TYR A 70 15.80 1.79 -19.64
CA TYR A 70 15.02 2.13 -20.84
C TYR A 70 13.53 1.77 -20.72
N TYR A 71 13.20 0.66 -20.06
CA TYR A 71 11.80 0.32 -19.78
C TYR A 71 11.16 1.31 -18.79
N LEU A 72 11.91 1.72 -17.76
CA LEU A 72 11.44 2.64 -16.73
C LEU A 72 11.23 4.07 -17.25
N SER A 73 12.09 4.58 -18.14
CA SER A 73 11.93 5.93 -18.71
C SER A 73 10.66 6.09 -19.55
N ARG A 74 10.13 4.98 -20.10
CA ARG A 74 8.90 4.97 -20.90
C ARG A 74 7.63 4.65 -20.09
N PHE A 75 7.76 4.39 -18.80
CA PHE A 75 6.62 4.03 -17.96
C PHE A 75 5.74 5.26 -17.68
N GLU A 76 4.42 5.04 -17.62
CA GLU A 76 3.44 6.08 -17.29
C GLU A 76 3.31 6.23 -15.77
N GLY A 77 3.25 7.47 -15.28
CA GLY A 77 3.16 7.76 -13.84
C GLY A 77 4.47 8.18 -13.17
N PHE A 78 5.61 8.15 -13.89
CA PHE A 78 6.83 8.83 -13.44
C PHE A 78 6.83 10.30 -13.88
N SER A 79 7.41 11.16 -13.04
CA SER A 79 7.62 12.56 -13.39
C SER A 79 8.67 12.70 -14.50
N LEU A 80 8.72 13.89 -15.11
CA LEU A 80 9.72 14.20 -16.15
C LEU A 80 11.15 14.05 -15.62
N GLU A 81 11.39 14.43 -14.37
CA GLU A 81 12.68 14.31 -13.70
C GLU A 81 13.10 12.86 -13.53
N ALA A 82 12.17 11.99 -13.14
CA ALA A 82 12.43 10.56 -13.01
C ALA A 82 12.75 9.92 -14.35
N ARG A 83 12.09 10.34 -15.43
CA ARG A 83 12.41 9.88 -16.79
C ARG A 83 13.82 10.28 -17.21
N ARG A 84 14.17 11.56 -17.06
CA ARG A 84 15.50 12.07 -17.38
C ARG A 84 16.58 11.35 -16.58
N TYR A 85 16.34 11.12 -15.29
CA TYR A 85 17.26 10.34 -14.45
C TYR A 85 17.53 8.95 -15.02
N PHE A 86 16.50 8.20 -15.44
CA PHE A 86 16.70 6.86 -16.00
C PHE A 86 17.37 6.87 -17.37
N GLU A 87 17.20 7.93 -18.16
CA GLU A 87 17.90 8.14 -19.42
C GLU A 87 19.39 8.39 -19.19
N GLU A 88 19.74 9.37 -18.34
CA GLU A 88 21.12 9.67 -17.95
C GLU A 88 21.80 8.44 -17.32
N PHE A 89 21.10 7.73 -16.44
CA PHE A 89 21.60 6.50 -15.82
C PHE A 89 21.91 5.40 -16.84
N ALA A 90 21.09 5.28 -17.90
CA ALA A 90 21.32 4.32 -18.97
C ALA A 90 22.51 4.70 -19.86
N GLU A 91 22.73 6.00 -20.08
CA GLU A 91 23.89 6.51 -20.83
C GLU A 91 25.21 6.28 -20.07
N GLU A 92 25.22 6.53 -18.76
CA GLU A 92 26.42 6.40 -17.94
C GLU A 92 26.82 4.94 -17.69
N HIS A 93 25.85 4.07 -17.38
CA HIS A 93 26.12 2.69 -16.94
C HIS A 93 25.83 1.63 -18.02
N GLY A 94 25.30 2.07 -19.16
CA GLY A 94 24.93 1.21 -20.29
C GLY A 94 23.56 0.54 -20.14
N ALA A 95 22.97 0.17 -21.29
CA ALA A 95 21.62 -0.40 -21.38
C ALA A 95 21.45 -1.78 -20.70
N GLY A 96 22.55 -2.44 -20.31
CA GLY A 96 22.54 -3.77 -19.69
C GLY A 96 22.23 -3.79 -18.20
N VAL A 97 22.16 -2.62 -17.55
CA VAL A 97 21.85 -2.53 -16.11
C VAL A 97 20.42 -3.01 -15.86
N ARG A 98 20.25 -3.73 -14.74
CA ARG A 98 18.98 -4.34 -14.35
C ARG A 98 18.50 -3.71 -13.05
N GLY A 99 17.23 -3.31 -13.03
CA GLY A 99 16.50 -2.87 -11.84
C GLY A 99 15.45 -3.88 -11.42
N LEU A 100 15.11 -3.89 -10.14
CA LEU A 100 13.97 -4.62 -9.60
C LEU A 100 12.76 -3.69 -9.53
N PHE A 101 11.72 -3.99 -10.30
CA PHE A 101 10.46 -3.26 -10.29
C PHE A 101 9.42 -4.04 -9.50
N TYR A 102 8.85 -3.39 -8.49
CA TYR A 102 7.79 -3.92 -7.66
C TYR A 102 6.66 -2.90 -7.56
N THR A 103 5.42 -3.37 -7.66
CA THR A 103 4.24 -2.51 -7.58
C THR A 103 3.37 -2.95 -6.42
N TYR A 104 3.01 -1.98 -5.60
CA TYR A 104 2.05 -2.10 -4.53
C TYR A 104 0.85 -1.23 -4.84
N LYS A 105 -0.35 -1.77 -4.65
CA LYS A 105 -1.61 -1.05 -4.81
C LYS A 105 -2.53 -1.34 -3.63
N ASN A 106 -3.08 -0.30 -3.02
CA ASN A 106 -4.18 -0.43 -2.08
C ASN A 106 -5.47 0.01 -2.78
N GLU A 107 -6.42 -0.91 -2.93
CA GLU A 107 -7.74 -0.66 -3.49
C GLU A 107 -8.77 -0.58 -2.37
N PHE A 108 -9.30 0.61 -2.14
CA PHE A 108 -10.45 0.81 -1.28
C PHE A 108 -11.72 0.27 -1.96
N LYS A 109 -12.56 -0.44 -1.21
CA LYS A 109 -13.83 -0.97 -1.71
C LYS A 109 -15.02 -0.21 -1.12
N GLU A 110 -15.21 -0.31 0.20
CA GLU A 110 -16.35 0.30 0.89
C GLU A 110 -16.03 0.65 2.34
N LEU A 111 -16.83 1.56 2.89
CA LEU A 111 -16.81 1.94 4.30
C LEU A 111 -18.23 1.87 4.82
N ASN A 112 -18.41 1.09 5.89
CA ASN A 112 -19.68 0.94 6.59
C ASN A 112 -19.54 1.43 8.02
N ILE A 113 -20.57 2.09 8.55
CA ILE A 113 -20.67 2.48 9.96
C ILE A 113 -21.82 1.69 10.56
N VAL A 114 -21.54 0.97 11.65
CA VAL A 114 -22.50 0.10 12.33
C VAL A 114 -22.60 0.53 13.77
N SER A 115 -23.82 0.75 14.25
CA SER A 115 -24.13 1.00 15.67
C SER A 115 -24.62 -0.28 16.34
N ASP A 116 -24.29 -0.46 17.62
CA ASP A 116 -24.94 -1.49 18.44
C ASP A 116 -26.42 -1.11 18.63
N ASN A 117 -27.33 -2.01 18.26
CA ASN A 117 -28.79 -1.88 18.42
C ASN A 117 -29.25 -2.58 19.70
#